data_AF-A0A5C6BEK9-F1
#
_entry.id   AF-A0A5C6BEK9-F1
#
_cell.length_a   1.000
_cell.length_b   1.000
_cell.length_c   1.000
_cell.angle_alpha   90.00
_cell.angle_beta   90.00
_cell.angle_gamma   90.00
#
_symmetry.space_group_name_H-M   'P 1'
#
loop_
_entity.id
_entity.type
_entity.pdbx_description
1 polymer ?
#
loop_
_entity_poly.entity_id
_entity_poly.type
_entity_poly.pdbx_seq_one_letter_code
_entity_poly.pdbx_strand_id
1 'polypeptide(L)'
;MSHRLRHGISSRPLSLETLVEELSQAKWRTVSPAGENHSRRRFLRSLSSGTALAFATVAGSSLAGIGGVSHATANAADEIRLSVNKNQDLFRVRMEIDVKGNVNLVADPLVRNGKRRMLPLEANLTLDFEERFLRPSGATAASAIIAAERRFHEAVGTGRLSKSDQQIELRESVREVIARREQLPETIYSHQEYLTHEEVDLLRTPIASAAIDALVPEQLMRTGEKASIAAADLASFFNLSSVATSDVEIELVSADAAEAKLQLRGKIDGSVSGVPTLLRVVGKMTLDRGAGAVTWAAIAIHETREIGNAEPGFDVTATIRMVRKPLSNPQSLSSKPAKIAFDEPPPQDRLLVAMSSKHVGVQGLMDRRWRVMKDLPGEAILRMIENDRSIAQLNMRPLARLPAGEQLTLEAFESDVQKTLGDRFGELIESQEGVTDGGLRMLRVVVGGQVEGVPIQWIMMHFSDDNRHRVLATWTMDGQSVPQLAGSDTQLAASLQLTGDSKDTGESDSPGVKNSKNLELSAAQTVDEVESEAAIAASLSPSDVKTR
;
A
#
# COMPACT_ATOMS: atom_id res chain seq x y z
N MET A 1 8.61 -51.86 -7.46
CA MET A 1 9.66 -50.83 -7.65
C MET A 1 9.13 -49.88 -8.71
N SER A 2 8.87 -48.59 -8.54
CA SER A 2 9.37 -47.56 -7.63
C SER A 2 8.25 -46.62 -7.16
N HIS A 3 8.25 -46.28 -5.88
CA HIS A 3 7.48 -45.18 -5.30
C HIS A 3 7.99 -43.83 -5.83
N ARG A 4 7.08 -42.92 -6.24
CA ARG A 4 7.32 -41.47 -6.21
C ARG A 4 6.38 -40.84 -5.20
N LEU A 5 6.97 -40.40 -4.10
CA LEU A 5 6.34 -39.58 -3.07
C LEU A 5 5.99 -38.20 -3.65
N ARG A 6 4.72 -37.82 -3.62
CA ARG A 6 4.28 -36.43 -3.77
C ARG A 6 4.34 -35.78 -2.38
N HIS A 7 5.24 -34.83 -2.18
CA HIS A 7 5.13 -33.89 -1.06
C HIS A 7 4.13 -32.80 -1.44
N GLY A 8 2.90 -32.94 -0.95
CA GLY A 8 1.99 -31.82 -0.85
C GLY A 8 2.46 -30.89 0.26
N ILE A 9 2.78 -29.64 -0.07
CA ILE A 9 2.91 -28.58 0.92
C ILE A 9 1.48 -28.25 1.37
N SER A 10 1.03 -28.92 2.42
CA SER A 10 -0.14 -28.51 3.18
C SER A 10 0.31 -27.36 4.08
N SER A 11 0.00 -26.12 3.68
CA SER A 11 0.04 -24.98 4.58
C SER A 11 -1.04 -25.19 5.64
N ARG A 12 -0.65 -25.76 6.79
CA ARG A 12 -1.53 -25.76 7.97
C ARG A 12 -1.80 -24.30 8.36
N PRO A 13 -3.06 -23.93 8.68
CA PRO A 13 -3.32 -22.63 9.27
C PRO A 13 -2.51 -22.53 10.57
N LEU A 14 -1.68 -21.48 10.68
CA LEU A 14 -0.97 -21.16 11.92
C LEU A 14 -2.05 -20.88 12.99
N SER A 15 -2.05 -21.66 14.06
CA SER A 15 -3.02 -21.45 15.13
C SER A 15 -2.66 -20.18 15.91
N LEU A 16 -3.67 -19.53 16.49
CA LEU A 16 -3.49 -18.39 17.39
C LEU A 16 -2.57 -18.72 18.57
N GLU A 17 -2.46 -19.99 18.95
CA GLU A 17 -1.55 -20.48 19.99
C GLU A 17 -0.09 -20.38 19.54
N THR A 18 0.22 -20.76 18.29
CA THR A 18 1.55 -20.60 17.71
C THR A 18 1.96 -19.13 17.61
N LEU A 19 1.03 -18.23 17.27
CA LEU A 19 1.29 -16.78 17.23
C LEU A 19 1.57 -16.19 18.62
N VAL A 20 0.83 -16.64 19.65
CA VAL A 20 1.07 -16.25 21.04
C VAL A 20 2.46 -16.73 21.49
N GLU A 21 2.87 -17.93 21.07
CA GLU A 21 4.17 -18.50 21.38
C GLU A 21 5.31 -17.76 20.67
N GLU A 22 5.17 -17.43 19.39
CA GLU A 22 6.14 -16.60 18.64
C GLU A 22 6.29 -15.19 19.23
N LEU A 23 5.19 -14.55 19.64
CA LEU A 23 5.23 -13.26 20.35
C LEU A 23 5.94 -13.33 21.70
N SER A 24 5.95 -14.50 22.35
CA SER A 24 6.62 -14.71 23.65
C SER A 24 8.12 -14.99 23.54
N GLN A 25 8.59 -15.49 22.39
CA GLN A 25 9.98 -15.91 22.19
C GLN A 25 10.85 -14.89 21.44
N ALA A 26 10.28 -13.81 20.93
CA ALA A 26 11.02 -12.82 20.15
C ALA A 26 12.09 -12.09 20.99
N LYS A 27 13.35 -12.54 20.90
CA LYS A 27 14.52 -11.82 21.43
C LYS A 27 14.87 -10.65 20.51
N TRP A 28 15.16 -9.51 21.12
CA TRP A 28 15.67 -8.33 20.41
C TRP A 28 17.00 -8.61 19.72
N ARG A 29 17.30 -7.84 18.67
CA ARG A 29 18.66 -7.42 18.30
C ARG A 29 18.80 -5.95 18.72
N THR A 30 19.69 -5.64 19.66
CA THR A 30 19.89 -4.28 20.16
C THR A 30 20.89 -3.67 19.22
N VAL A 31 20.47 -2.64 18.51
CA VAL A 31 21.40 -1.78 17.81
C VAL A 31 21.64 -0.59 18.75
N SER A 32 22.82 -0.56 19.37
CA SER A 32 23.28 0.63 20.09
C SER A 32 23.53 1.76 19.07
N PRO A 33 23.14 3.00 19.38
CA PRO A 33 23.42 4.13 18.51
C PRO A 33 24.79 4.71 18.85
N ALA A 34 25.77 4.53 17.97
CA ALA A 34 26.96 5.39 17.92
C ALA A 34 27.49 5.40 16.50
N GLY A 35 27.51 6.59 15.89
CA GLY A 35 28.10 6.80 14.57
C GLY A 35 29.61 6.94 14.65
N GLU A 36 30.29 6.59 13.55
CA GLU A 36 31.31 7.43 12.90
C GLU A 36 31.72 6.84 11.54
N ASN A 37 32.04 7.75 10.62
CA ASN A 37 32.45 7.53 9.24
C ASN A 37 33.76 6.73 9.10
N HIS A 38 33.82 5.79 8.14
CA HIS A 38 34.78 5.78 7.01
C HIS A 38 34.82 4.45 6.20
N SER A 39 34.63 4.61 4.89
CA SER A 39 35.31 3.97 3.73
C SER A 39 35.92 2.54 3.82
N ARG A 40 35.36 1.66 2.96
CA ARG A 40 35.98 0.61 2.10
C ARG A 40 37.30 -0.06 2.56
N ARG A 41 37.26 -1.38 2.88
CA ARG A 41 38.02 -2.51 2.24
C ARG A 41 38.20 -3.75 3.17
N ARG A 42 38.12 -4.95 2.55
CA ARG A 42 38.57 -6.31 2.97
C ARG A 42 37.79 -6.97 4.11
N PHE A 43 37.12 -8.12 3.91
CA PHE A 43 37.61 -9.48 3.58
C PHE A 43 38.49 -10.12 4.68
N LEU A 44 37.86 -11.05 5.42
CA LEU A 44 38.37 -12.15 6.26
C LEU A 44 39.66 -11.94 7.08
N ARG A 45 39.54 -12.12 8.41
CA ARG A 45 40.43 -13.00 9.19
C ARG A 45 39.81 -13.33 10.55
N SER A 46 39.78 -14.64 10.81
CA SER A 46 39.52 -15.30 12.09
C SER A 46 40.43 -14.78 13.21
N LEU A 47 40.01 -14.92 14.46
CA LEU A 47 40.73 -15.74 15.44
C LEU A 47 39.87 -16.06 16.67
N SER A 48 40.08 -17.29 17.11
CA SER A 48 39.49 -18.07 18.18
C SER A 48 40.10 -17.79 19.54
N SER A 49 39.26 -17.80 20.58
CA SER A 49 39.54 -18.25 21.96
C SER A 49 38.29 -17.91 22.79
N GLY A 50 37.50 -18.81 23.37
CA GLY A 50 37.81 -20.13 23.92
C GLY A 50 37.65 -20.04 25.44
N THR A 51 36.48 -20.40 25.96
CA THR A 51 36.11 -20.91 27.32
C THR A 51 34.58 -20.85 27.41
N ALA A 52 33.82 -21.94 27.28
CA ALA A 52 33.63 -23.09 28.19
C ALA A 52 32.63 -22.82 29.33
N LEU A 53 31.86 -23.88 29.63
CA LEU A 53 30.81 -24.10 30.64
C LEU A 53 29.38 -23.70 30.21
N ALA A 54 28.34 -24.52 30.38
CA ALA A 54 28.19 -25.95 30.60
C ALA A 54 26.70 -26.28 30.38
N PHE A 55 26.39 -27.45 29.84
CA PHE A 55 25.03 -27.99 29.76
C PHE A 55 24.53 -28.41 31.15
N ALA A 56 23.22 -28.28 31.38
CA ALA A 56 22.47 -29.23 32.20
C ALA A 56 21.00 -29.29 31.77
N THR A 57 20.64 -30.39 31.13
CA THR A 57 19.28 -30.96 31.04
C THR A 57 19.07 -31.93 32.20
N VAL A 58 17.95 -31.87 32.92
CA VAL A 58 17.30 -32.98 33.65
C VAL A 58 15.81 -32.62 33.72
N ALA A 59 14.92 -33.26 32.95
CA ALA A 59 14.18 -34.51 33.24
C ALA A 59 13.24 -34.43 34.45
N GLY A 60 11.97 -34.78 34.20
CA GLY A 60 10.87 -34.69 35.15
C GLY A 60 10.91 -35.73 36.26
N SER A 61 10.09 -35.50 37.27
CA SER A 61 9.55 -36.51 38.17
C SER A 61 8.28 -35.96 38.81
N SER A 62 7.22 -36.72 38.67
CA SER A 62 5.97 -36.63 39.41
C SER A 62 6.19 -36.95 40.89
N LEU A 63 5.62 -36.15 41.78
CA LEU A 63 5.33 -36.53 43.17
C LEU A 63 4.05 -35.84 43.62
N ALA A 64 3.10 -36.66 44.04
CA ALA A 64 1.82 -36.27 44.61
C ALA A 64 1.96 -35.99 46.11
N GLY A 65 1.20 -34.99 46.58
CA GLY A 65 0.61 -34.93 47.93
C GLY A 65 1.52 -34.44 49.06
N ILE A 66 1.16 -33.31 49.67
CA ILE A 66 0.47 -33.20 50.97
C ILE A 66 0.21 -31.71 51.24
N GLY A 67 -1.00 -31.42 51.72
CA GLY A 67 -1.56 -30.08 51.85
C GLY A 67 -0.76 -29.14 52.74
N GLY A 68 -0.58 -27.92 52.23
CA GLY A 68 -0.51 -26.70 53.00
C GLY A 68 -1.53 -25.75 52.40
N VAL A 69 -2.65 -25.55 53.08
CA VAL A 69 -3.59 -24.47 52.75
C VAL A 69 -2.90 -23.18 53.16
N SER A 70 -2.04 -22.66 52.28
CA SER A 70 -1.67 -21.26 52.35
C SER A 70 -2.93 -20.50 51.95
N HIS A 71 -3.59 -19.91 52.95
CA HIS A 71 -4.45 -18.78 52.71
C HIS A 71 -3.60 -17.71 52.01
N ALA A 72 -3.64 -17.71 50.68
CA ALA A 72 -3.40 -16.52 49.92
C ALA A 72 -4.43 -15.52 50.45
N THR A 73 -3.97 -14.63 51.32
CA THR A 73 -4.63 -13.35 51.52
C THR A 73 -4.77 -12.75 50.13
N ALA A 74 -5.97 -12.85 49.58
CA ALA A 74 -6.38 -12.03 48.47
C ALA A 74 -6.18 -10.60 48.96
N ASN A 75 -5.04 -10.00 48.58
CA ASN A 75 -4.89 -8.56 48.68
C ASN A 75 -6.12 -7.99 47.98
N ALA A 76 -6.85 -7.13 48.70
CA ALA A 76 -7.85 -6.28 48.07
C ALA A 76 -7.20 -5.72 46.80
N ALA A 77 -7.73 -6.11 45.64
CA ALA A 77 -7.12 -5.77 44.37
C ALA A 77 -7.19 -4.26 44.22
N ASP A 78 -6.06 -3.58 44.47
CA ASP A 78 -5.96 -2.13 44.32
C ASP A 78 -6.35 -1.79 42.89
N GLU A 79 -7.39 -0.97 42.77
CA GLU A 79 -7.85 -0.46 41.49
C GLU A 79 -6.79 0.50 40.95
N ILE A 80 -6.32 0.25 39.74
CA ILE A 80 -5.26 1.01 39.10
C ILE A 80 -5.90 1.90 38.05
N ARG A 81 -5.68 3.21 38.18
CA ARG A 81 -6.06 4.14 37.12
C ARG A 81 -5.03 4.07 36.00
N LEU A 82 -5.51 3.74 34.81
CA LEU A 82 -4.75 3.88 33.58
C LEU A 82 -5.04 5.27 32.99
N SER A 83 -4.01 5.95 32.52
CA SER A 83 -4.15 7.28 31.92
C SER A 83 -3.03 7.55 30.95
N VAL A 84 -3.38 8.20 29.84
CA VAL A 84 -2.43 8.67 28.82
C VAL A 84 -2.20 10.17 29.00
N ASN A 85 -0.95 10.61 28.84
CA ASN A 85 -0.58 12.00 28.76
C ASN A 85 -0.92 12.55 27.37
N LYS A 86 -2.10 13.17 27.28
CA LYS A 86 -2.64 13.74 26.04
C LYS A 86 -1.85 14.94 25.49
N ASN A 87 -0.90 15.48 26.26
CA ASN A 87 -0.02 16.57 25.81
C ASN A 87 1.28 16.04 25.17
N GLN A 88 1.51 14.73 25.20
CA GLN A 88 2.69 14.14 24.57
C GLN A 88 2.42 13.98 23.07
N ASP A 89 3.03 14.84 22.28
CA ASP A 89 2.78 14.91 20.83
C ASP A 89 3.97 14.51 19.97
N LEU A 90 5.10 14.21 20.58
CA LEU A 90 6.34 13.92 19.87
C LEU A 90 6.92 12.59 20.32
N PHE A 91 7.19 11.72 19.36
CA PHE A 91 7.72 10.38 19.62
C PHE A 91 8.83 10.05 18.63
N ARG A 92 9.78 9.22 19.05
CA ARG A 92 10.50 8.35 18.13
C ARG A 92 9.81 7.00 18.10
N VAL A 93 9.54 6.50 16.91
CA VAL A 93 8.82 5.26 16.68
C VAL A 93 9.69 4.34 15.85
N ARG A 94 9.87 3.10 16.31
CA ARG A 94 10.43 2.03 15.49
C ARG A 94 9.41 0.91 15.37
N MET A 95 9.13 0.49 14.14
CA MET A 95 8.23 -0.61 13.81
C MET A 95 8.98 -1.66 12.99
N GLU A 96 8.82 -2.92 13.38
CA GLU A 96 9.23 -4.09 12.60
C GLU A 96 7.99 -4.90 12.30
N ILE A 97 7.74 -5.17 11.02
CA ILE A 97 6.53 -5.83 10.53
C ILE A 97 6.96 -7.04 9.71
N ASP A 98 6.55 -8.23 10.14
CA ASP A 98 6.76 -9.48 9.43
C ASP A 98 5.40 -9.94 8.87
N VAL A 99 5.28 -10.13 7.57
CA VAL A 99 4.04 -10.56 6.89
C VAL A 99 4.29 -11.89 6.19
N LYS A 100 3.39 -12.86 6.39
CA LYS A 100 3.40 -14.14 5.69
C LYS A 100 1.99 -14.56 5.31
N GLY A 101 1.82 -15.16 4.14
CA GLY A 101 0.54 -15.73 3.75
C GLY A 101 0.37 -15.80 2.24
N ASN A 102 -0.83 -15.52 1.77
CA ASN A 102 -1.18 -15.61 0.37
C ASN A 102 -1.86 -14.34 -0.13
N VAL A 103 -1.46 -13.95 -1.33
CA VAL A 103 -2.15 -12.98 -2.18
C VAL A 103 -3.07 -13.78 -3.08
N ASN A 104 -4.36 -13.52 -2.97
CA ASN A 104 -5.40 -14.17 -3.74
C ASN A 104 -5.73 -13.30 -4.95
N LEU A 105 -5.42 -13.81 -6.14
CA LEU A 105 -5.68 -13.15 -7.41
C LEU A 105 -6.75 -13.92 -8.18
N VAL A 106 -7.52 -13.19 -8.99
CA VAL A 106 -8.21 -13.81 -10.12
C VAL A 106 -7.20 -13.93 -11.27
N ALA A 107 -7.17 -15.07 -11.96
CA ALA A 107 -6.25 -15.26 -13.10
C ALA A 107 -6.47 -14.23 -14.22
N ASP A 108 -7.71 -13.74 -14.33
CA ASP A 108 -8.12 -12.63 -15.17
C ASP A 108 -8.92 -11.65 -14.28
N PRO A 109 -8.41 -10.44 -13.99
CA PRO A 109 -9.10 -9.46 -13.15
C PRO A 109 -10.50 -9.07 -13.64
N LEU A 110 -10.80 -9.33 -14.92
CA LEU A 110 -12.04 -8.91 -15.57
C LEU A 110 -13.10 -10.03 -15.58
N VAL A 111 -12.74 -11.24 -15.20
CA VAL A 111 -13.66 -12.39 -15.08
C VAL A 111 -13.93 -12.68 -13.61
N ARG A 112 -15.05 -12.19 -13.05
CA ARG A 112 -15.42 -12.35 -11.62
C ARG A 112 -15.36 -13.79 -11.07
N ASN A 113 -15.58 -14.79 -11.92
CA ASN A 113 -15.49 -16.22 -11.57
C ASN A 113 -14.27 -16.93 -12.16
N GLY A 114 -13.24 -16.16 -12.51
CA GLY A 114 -12.00 -16.68 -13.06
C GLY A 114 -11.27 -17.61 -12.09
N LYS A 115 -10.41 -18.47 -12.63
CA LYS A 115 -9.62 -19.40 -11.82
C LYS A 115 -8.78 -18.60 -10.82
N ARG A 116 -9.04 -18.81 -9.52
CA ARG A 116 -8.25 -18.14 -8.47
C ARG A 116 -6.83 -18.67 -8.46
N ARG A 117 -5.86 -17.76 -8.35
CA ARG A 117 -4.44 -18.05 -8.19
C ARG A 117 -4.00 -17.49 -6.84
N MET A 118 -3.50 -18.38 -6.00
CA MET A 118 -2.87 -18.00 -4.73
C MET A 118 -1.38 -17.86 -4.97
N LEU A 119 -0.83 -16.70 -4.66
CA LEU A 119 0.60 -16.44 -4.71
C LEU A 119 1.12 -16.31 -3.27
N PRO A 120 2.09 -17.13 -2.85
CA PRO A 120 2.66 -16.98 -1.51
C PRO A 120 3.39 -15.65 -1.41
N LEU A 121 3.21 -14.99 -0.27
CA LEU A 121 3.80 -13.71 0.09
C LEU A 121 4.57 -13.86 1.39
N GLU A 122 5.81 -13.40 1.38
CA GLU A 122 6.60 -13.12 2.58
C GLU A 122 7.12 -11.69 2.46
N ALA A 123 6.98 -10.87 3.49
CA ALA A 123 7.52 -9.52 3.51
C ALA A 123 7.99 -9.13 4.91
N ASN A 124 9.04 -8.32 4.97
CA ASN A 124 9.55 -7.74 6.21
C ASN A 124 9.74 -6.24 5.98
N LEU A 125 9.17 -5.42 6.86
CA LEU A 125 9.30 -3.97 6.82
C LEU A 125 9.95 -3.48 8.12
N THR A 126 10.87 -2.53 7.99
CA THR A 126 11.47 -1.79 9.10
C THR A 126 11.25 -0.31 8.88
N LEU A 127 10.60 0.33 9.85
CA LEU A 127 10.34 1.76 9.87
C LEU A 127 10.92 2.35 11.16
N ASP A 128 11.75 3.37 11.06
CA ASP A 128 12.24 4.19 12.19
C ASP A 128 12.02 5.65 11.84
N PHE A 129 11.19 6.33 12.62
CA PHE A 129 10.79 7.70 12.33
C PHE A 129 10.54 8.51 13.60
N GLU A 130 10.73 9.82 13.50
CA GLU A 130 10.13 10.77 14.44
C GLU A 130 8.71 11.09 13.99
N GLU A 131 7.77 11.10 14.92
CA GLU A 131 6.36 11.41 14.70
C GLU A 131 5.95 12.58 15.59
N ARG A 132 5.42 13.63 14.97
CA ARG A 132 4.81 14.77 15.65
C ARG A 132 3.33 14.86 15.32
N PHE A 133 2.47 14.84 16.32
CA PHE A 133 1.04 15.06 16.14
C PHE A 133 0.76 16.51 15.77
N LEU A 134 -0.09 16.70 14.77
CA LEU A 134 -0.52 18.01 14.31
C LEU A 134 -1.99 18.20 14.69
N ARG A 135 -2.32 19.37 15.24
CA ARG A 135 -3.69 19.72 15.63
C ARG A 135 -4.13 21.05 15.03
N PRO A 136 -5.42 21.23 14.71
CA PRO A 136 -5.96 22.49 14.24
C PRO A 136 -5.98 23.53 15.37
N SER A 137 -6.08 24.80 14.99
CA SER A 137 -6.27 25.91 15.94
C SER A 137 -7.51 25.67 16.81
N GLY A 138 -7.36 25.84 18.12
CA GLY A 138 -8.45 25.64 19.09
C GLY A 138 -8.66 24.18 19.53
N ALA A 139 -7.93 23.22 18.95
CA ALA A 139 -7.91 21.86 19.47
C ALA A 139 -7.31 21.82 20.88
N THR A 140 -7.85 20.91 21.69
CA THR A 140 -7.30 20.61 23.01
C THR A 140 -6.39 19.38 22.93
N ALA A 141 -5.64 19.11 24.00
CA ALA A 141 -4.90 17.86 24.13
C ALA A 141 -5.80 16.62 23.94
N ALA A 142 -7.07 16.71 24.33
CA ALA A 142 -8.05 15.63 24.21
C ALA A 142 -8.73 15.51 22.84
N SER A 143 -8.48 16.44 21.92
CA SER A 143 -8.97 16.34 20.56
C SER A 143 -8.31 15.17 19.82
N ALA A 144 -9.07 14.50 18.95
CA ALA A 144 -8.55 13.40 18.14
C ALA A 144 -7.32 13.83 17.31
N ILE A 145 -6.37 12.92 17.16
CA ILE A 145 -5.18 13.12 16.34
C ILE A 145 -5.58 12.90 14.88
N ILE A 146 -5.84 14.00 14.18
CA ILE A 146 -6.29 13.98 12.79
C ILE A 146 -5.17 14.13 11.77
N ALA A 147 -3.95 14.43 12.21
CA ALA A 147 -2.77 14.43 11.36
C ALA A 147 -1.48 14.19 12.15
N ALA A 148 -0.48 13.63 11.48
CA ALA A 148 0.87 13.49 12.01
C ALA A 148 1.90 13.88 10.94
N GLU A 149 2.96 14.55 11.37
CA GLU A 149 4.17 14.79 10.61
C GLU A 149 5.18 13.70 10.96
N ARG A 150 5.70 13.00 9.96
CA ARG A 150 6.67 11.92 10.15
C ARG A 150 7.95 12.23 9.39
N ARG A 151 9.09 12.06 10.05
CA ARG A 151 10.40 12.05 9.39
C ARG A 151 11.07 10.70 9.58
N PHE A 152 11.26 9.98 8.48
CA PHE A 152 11.86 8.66 8.47
C PHE A 152 13.39 8.74 8.48
N HIS A 153 14.00 8.00 9.40
CA HIS A 153 15.43 7.69 9.41
C HIS A 153 15.72 6.41 8.61
N GLU A 154 14.80 5.46 8.71
CA GLU A 154 14.83 4.16 8.04
C GLU A 154 13.41 3.83 7.61
N ALA A 155 13.23 3.47 6.35
CA ALA A 155 11.99 2.90 5.83
C ALA A 155 12.37 1.96 4.71
N VAL A 156 12.45 0.67 5.04
CA VAL A 156 12.91 -0.39 4.14
C VAL A 156 11.93 -1.54 4.18
N GLY A 157 11.53 -2.03 3.01
CA GLY A 157 10.74 -3.23 2.82
C GLY A 157 11.52 -4.25 2.00
N THR A 158 11.48 -5.51 2.42
CA THR A 158 11.91 -6.65 1.61
C THR A 158 10.73 -7.57 1.46
N GLY A 159 10.54 -8.14 0.28
CA GLY A 159 9.40 -9.00 -0.01
C GLY A 159 9.75 -10.06 -1.03
N ARG A 160 9.04 -11.17 -0.94
CA ARG A 160 9.01 -12.22 -1.94
C ARG A 160 7.56 -12.50 -2.28
N LEU A 161 7.18 -12.21 -3.53
CA LEU A 161 5.92 -12.65 -4.10
C LEU A 161 6.20 -13.83 -5.02
N SER A 162 5.78 -15.03 -4.62
CA SER A 162 6.10 -16.29 -5.29
C SER A 162 7.61 -16.55 -5.41
N LYS A 163 8.22 -16.16 -6.54
CA LYS A 163 9.64 -16.37 -6.85
C LYS A 163 10.41 -15.07 -7.11
N SER A 164 9.72 -13.95 -7.05
CA SER A 164 10.30 -12.63 -7.32
C SER A 164 10.62 -11.96 -6.00
N ASP A 165 11.91 -11.70 -5.77
CA ASP A 165 12.38 -10.90 -4.65
C ASP A 165 12.27 -9.42 -5.01
N GLN A 166 11.81 -8.62 -4.06
CA GLN A 166 11.67 -7.19 -4.16
C GLN A 166 12.26 -6.54 -2.92
N GLN A 167 12.90 -5.40 -3.12
CA GLN A 167 13.35 -4.54 -2.05
C GLN A 167 12.97 -3.12 -2.40
N ILE A 168 12.41 -2.42 -1.42
CA ILE A 168 12.09 -1.01 -1.51
C ILE A 168 12.73 -0.27 -0.34
N GLU A 169 13.23 0.92 -0.60
CA GLU A 169 13.66 1.88 0.41
C GLU A 169 13.07 3.24 0.07
N LEU A 170 12.59 3.95 1.10
CA LEU A 170 12.09 5.31 0.95
C LEU A 170 13.24 6.25 0.56
N ARG A 171 13.08 6.96 -0.56
CA ARG A 171 14.11 7.90 -1.04
C ARG A 171 14.30 9.06 -0.06
N GLU A 172 15.53 9.57 0.00
CA GLU A 172 15.90 10.70 0.89
C GLU A 172 14.99 11.91 0.69
N SER A 173 14.64 12.22 -0.56
CA SER A 173 13.82 13.39 -0.92
C SER A 173 12.37 13.34 -0.46
N VAL A 174 11.89 12.19 0.05
CA VAL A 174 10.51 12.00 0.52
C VAL A 174 10.46 11.41 1.94
N ARG A 175 11.54 11.54 2.72
CA ARG A 175 11.60 11.07 4.11
C ARG A 175 10.72 11.87 5.07
N GLU A 176 10.35 13.08 4.71
CA GLU A 176 9.36 13.87 5.45
C GLU A 176 7.99 13.75 4.79
N VAL A 177 7.02 13.25 5.54
CA VAL A 177 5.65 13.05 5.07
C VAL A 177 4.63 13.57 6.09
N ILE A 178 3.45 13.89 5.59
CA ILE A 178 2.25 14.12 6.38
C ILE A 178 1.35 12.90 6.24
N ALA A 179 0.90 12.36 7.37
CA ALA A 179 -0.16 11.37 7.45
C ALA A 179 -1.45 12.07 7.92
N ARG A 180 -2.40 12.26 7.01
CA ARG A 180 -3.73 12.80 7.28
C ARG A 180 -4.67 11.67 7.69
N ARG A 181 -5.44 11.88 8.75
CA ARG A 181 -6.27 10.87 9.43
C ARG A 181 -7.74 11.31 9.59
N GLU A 182 -8.15 12.40 8.93
CA GLU A 182 -9.56 12.81 8.91
C GLU A 182 -10.47 11.76 8.27
N GLN A 183 -9.90 10.97 7.35
CA GLN A 183 -10.49 9.79 6.75
C GLN A 183 -9.49 8.64 6.90
N LEU A 184 -10.02 7.42 7.05
CA LEU A 184 -9.23 6.20 7.21
C LEU A 184 -9.41 5.27 6.00
N PRO A 185 -8.35 4.53 5.57
CA PRO A 185 -6.97 4.54 6.08
C PRO A 185 -6.26 5.89 5.91
N GLU A 186 -5.14 6.10 6.60
CA GLU A 186 -4.41 7.38 6.51
C GLU A 186 -4.05 7.76 5.07
N THR A 187 -4.19 9.04 4.74
CA THR A 187 -3.69 9.60 3.48
C THR A 187 -2.29 10.18 3.69
N ILE A 188 -1.29 9.56 3.08
CA ILE A 188 0.13 9.93 3.24
C ILE A 188 0.62 10.70 2.00
N TYR A 189 1.31 11.82 2.19
CA TYR A 189 1.97 12.58 1.11
C TYR A 189 3.21 13.31 1.61
N SER A 190 4.11 13.71 0.70
CA SER A 190 5.26 14.57 1.02
C SER A 190 5.08 15.97 0.46
N HIS A 191 5.63 16.97 1.16
CA HIS A 191 5.69 18.35 0.68
C HIS A 191 6.86 18.60 -0.29
N GLN A 192 7.89 17.75 -0.25
CA GLN A 192 9.13 17.96 -0.99
C GLN A 192 8.99 17.43 -2.42
N GLU A 193 8.79 16.12 -2.57
CA GLU A 193 8.63 15.45 -3.85
C GLU A 193 7.41 14.51 -3.88
N TYR A 194 7.07 13.99 -5.05
CA TYR A 194 6.01 12.99 -5.20
C TYR A 194 6.52 11.60 -4.84
N LEU A 195 5.73 10.88 -4.04
CA LEU A 195 5.97 9.46 -3.74
C LEU A 195 5.74 8.62 -4.99
N THR A 196 6.43 7.49 -5.11
CA THR A 196 6.06 6.42 -6.05
C THR A 196 4.95 5.55 -5.44
N HIS A 197 4.29 4.70 -6.24
CA HIS A 197 3.34 3.72 -5.69
C HIS A 197 3.97 2.81 -4.65
N GLU A 198 5.15 2.30 -4.96
CA GLU A 198 5.90 1.41 -4.07
C GLU A 198 6.15 2.11 -2.72
N GLU A 199 6.53 3.40 -2.72
CA GLU A 199 6.76 4.16 -1.48
C GLU A 199 5.46 4.45 -0.71
N VAL A 200 4.35 4.72 -1.40
CA VAL A 200 3.04 4.85 -0.75
C VAL A 200 2.68 3.53 -0.05
N ASP A 201 2.89 2.40 -0.72
CA ASP A 201 2.60 1.07 -0.17
C ASP A 201 3.53 0.71 1.00
N LEU A 202 4.82 1.07 0.94
CA LEU A 202 5.78 0.91 2.03
C LEU A 202 5.37 1.67 3.30
N LEU A 203 4.80 2.87 3.13
CA LEU A 203 4.38 3.73 4.24
C LEU A 203 3.00 3.36 4.80
N ARG A 204 2.20 2.57 4.06
CA ARG A 204 0.91 2.05 4.52
C ARG A 204 1.15 0.86 5.44
N THR A 205 0.84 1.07 6.71
CA THR A 205 1.01 0.06 7.76
C THR A 205 -0.34 -0.45 8.25
N PRO A 206 -0.43 -1.73 8.68
CA PRO A 206 -1.69 -2.32 9.16
C PRO A 206 -2.10 -1.80 10.55
N ILE A 207 -1.20 -1.09 11.25
CA ILE A 207 -1.50 -0.40 12.50
C ILE A 207 -0.94 1.02 12.47
N ALA A 208 -1.55 1.96 13.17
CA ALA A 208 -1.06 3.32 13.26
C ALA A 208 -0.50 3.65 14.66
N SER A 209 0.75 4.08 14.70
CA SER A 209 1.43 4.52 15.93
C SER A 209 0.72 5.70 16.60
N ALA A 210 0.12 6.60 15.81
CA ALA A 210 -0.60 7.77 16.32
C ALA A 210 -1.88 7.43 17.10
N ALA A 211 -2.44 6.23 16.92
CA ALA A 211 -3.72 5.82 17.52
C ALA A 211 -3.58 4.79 18.65
N ILE A 212 -2.38 4.29 18.95
CA ILE A 212 -2.22 3.19 19.91
C ILE A 212 -2.64 3.57 21.33
N ASP A 213 -2.43 4.82 21.74
CA ASP A 213 -2.78 5.26 23.09
C ASP A 213 -4.31 5.31 23.31
N ALA A 214 -5.11 5.42 22.23
CA ALA A 214 -6.56 5.37 22.30
C ALA A 214 -7.10 3.98 22.70
N LEU A 215 -6.28 2.93 22.62
CA LEU A 215 -6.67 1.59 23.08
C LEU A 215 -6.60 1.44 24.60
N VAL A 216 -5.98 2.37 25.32
CA VAL A 216 -5.83 2.32 26.78
C VAL A 216 -7.15 2.76 27.43
N PRO A 217 -7.83 1.91 28.23
CA PRO A 217 -9.06 2.30 28.90
C PRO A 217 -8.81 3.40 29.94
N GLU A 218 -9.46 4.55 29.82
CA GLU A 218 -9.35 5.65 30.79
C GLU A 218 -10.24 5.45 32.03
N GLN A 219 -10.18 4.25 32.61
CA GLN A 219 -10.95 3.86 33.79
C GLN A 219 -10.06 3.26 34.88
N LEU A 220 -10.64 3.09 36.06
CA LEU A 220 -10.04 2.25 37.11
C LEU A 220 -10.18 0.78 36.68
N MET A 221 -9.08 0.04 36.73
CA MET A 221 -9.04 -1.38 36.37
C MET A 221 -8.33 -2.19 37.44
N ARG A 222 -8.83 -3.40 37.67
CA ARG A 222 -8.15 -4.42 38.47
C ARG A 222 -7.33 -5.34 37.57
N THR A 223 -6.31 -5.98 38.12
CA THR A 223 -5.59 -7.02 37.37
C THR A 223 -6.54 -8.17 37.01
N GLY A 224 -6.52 -8.60 35.75
CA GLY A 224 -7.45 -9.56 35.14
C GLY A 224 -8.76 -8.95 34.65
N GLU A 225 -9.01 -7.66 34.93
CA GLU A 225 -10.22 -6.97 34.44
C GLU A 225 -10.10 -6.69 32.94
N LYS A 226 -11.23 -6.82 32.25
CA LYS A 226 -11.35 -6.58 30.82
C LYS A 226 -12.25 -5.40 30.52
N ALA A 227 -11.93 -4.67 29.47
CA ALA A 227 -12.71 -3.58 28.94
C ALA A 227 -12.89 -3.75 27.42
N SER A 228 -14.05 -3.34 26.90
CA SER A 228 -14.27 -3.22 25.46
C SER A 228 -13.63 -1.95 24.92
N ILE A 229 -13.20 -2.00 23.66
CA ILE A 229 -12.65 -0.83 22.96
C ILE A 229 -13.69 -0.30 21.96
N ALA A 230 -13.80 1.02 21.84
CA ALA A 230 -14.72 1.63 20.90
C ALA A 230 -14.34 1.29 19.45
N ALA A 231 -15.36 1.08 18.60
CA ALA A 231 -15.16 0.75 17.19
C ALA A 231 -14.35 1.81 16.43
N ALA A 232 -14.50 3.09 16.79
CA ALA A 232 -13.74 4.18 16.19
C ALA A 232 -12.24 4.12 16.53
N ASP A 233 -11.89 3.73 17.76
CA ASP A 233 -10.48 3.58 18.17
C ASP A 233 -9.84 2.36 17.51
N LEU A 234 -10.59 1.27 17.35
CA LEU A 234 -10.15 0.10 16.60
C LEU A 234 -9.95 0.43 15.10
N ALA A 235 -10.89 1.15 14.49
CA ALA A 235 -10.77 1.58 13.10
C ALA A 235 -9.52 2.46 12.91
N SER A 236 -9.34 3.43 13.82
CA SER A 236 -8.19 4.33 13.86
C SER A 236 -6.87 3.57 14.03
N PHE A 237 -6.80 2.64 14.97
CA PHE A 237 -5.59 1.88 15.22
C PHE A 237 -5.25 0.90 14.10
N PHE A 238 -6.21 0.14 13.58
CA PHE A 238 -5.98 -0.85 12.52
C PHE A 238 -6.07 -0.27 11.09
N ASN A 239 -6.13 1.07 10.96
CA ASN A 239 -6.26 1.76 9.67
C ASN A 239 -7.42 1.22 8.80
N LEU A 240 -8.57 0.92 9.42
CA LEU A 240 -9.77 0.44 8.71
C LEU A 240 -10.63 1.63 8.28
N SER A 241 -11.25 1.54 7.10
CA SER A 241 -12.25 2.51 6.64
C SER A 241 -13.48 2.55 7.55
N SER A 242 -13.88 1.37 8.05
CA SER A 242 -14.99 1.23 8.98
C SER A 242 -14.87 -0.08 9.77
N VAL A 243 -15.51 -0.11 10.94
CA VAL A 243 -15.71 -1.31 11.75
C VAL A 243 -17.22 -1.53 11.87
N ALA A 244 -17.70 -2.66 11.37
CA ALA A 244 -19.10 -3.06 11.45
C ALA A 244 -19.42 -3.73 12.79
N THR A 245 -18.60 -4.71 13.17
CA THR A 245 -18.70 -5.43 14.46
C THR A 245 -17.32 -5.73 15.02
N SER A 246 -17.23 -5.77 16.35
CA SER A 246 -16.00 -6.14 17.06
C SER A 246 -16.34 -6.81 18.38
N ASP A 247 -15.59 -7.86 18.71
CA ASP A 247 -15.58 -8.50 20.05
C ASP A 247 -14.24 -8.28 20.77
N VAL A 248 -13.44 -7.31 20.31
CA VAL A 248 -12.11 -7.05 20.85
C VAL A 248 -12.18 -6.53 22.28
N GLU A 249 -11.52 -7.25 23.19
CA GLU A 249 -11.34 -6.88 24.58
C GLU A 249 -9.86 -6.55 24.86
N ILE A 250 -9.64 -5.63 25.81
CA ILE A 250 -8.34 -5.37 26.40
C ILE A 250 -8.36 -5.68 27.90
N GLU A 251 -7.35 -6.42 28.36
CA GLU A 251 -7.20 -6.89 29.72
C GLU A 251 -6.00 -6.24 30.40
N LEU A 252 -6.14 -5.83 31.67
CA LEU A 252 -5.01 -5.45 32.50
C LEU A 252 -4.34 -6.70 33.09
N VAL A 253 -3.20 -7.11 32.51
CA VAL A 253 -2.50 -8.34 32.91
C VAL A 253 -1.69 -8.16 34.19
N SER A 254 -1.06 -7.01 34.35
CA SER A 254 -0.31 -6.66 35.55
C SER A 254 -0.02 -5.16 35.54
N ALA A 255 0.11 -4.54 36.70
CA ALA A 255 0.64 -3.19 36.79
C ALA A 255 1.38 -2.98 38.11
N ASP A 256 2.39 -2.12 38.04
CA ASP A 256 3.15 -1.63 39.19
C ASP A 256 3.26 -0.09 39.12
N ALA A 257 4.15 0.51 39.92
CA ALA A 257 4.34 1.96 39.94
C ALA A 257 4.79 2.55 38.59
N ALA A 258 5.60 1.82 37.82
CA ALA A 258 6.26 2.28 36.61
C ALA A 258 5.53 1.88 35.33
N GLU A 259 5.03 0.64 35.25
CA GLU A 259 4.42 0.11 34.03
C GLU A 259 3.08 -0.58 34.25
N ALA A 260 2.23 -0.57 33.23
CA ALA A 260 1.03 -1.40 33.13
C ALA A 260 1.09 -2.23 31.84
N LYS A 261 0.88 -3.54 31.98
CA LYS A 261 0.87 -4.51 30.88
C LYS A 261 -0.56 -4.83 30.50
N LEU A 262 -0.88 -4.59 29.23
CA LEU A 262 -2.19 -4.79 28.66
C LEU A 262 -2.12 -5.90 27.61
N GLN A 263 -3.20 -6.67 27.49
CA GLN A 263 -3.35 -7.68 26.46
C GLN A 263 -4.64 -7.46 25.69
N LEU A 264 -4.53 -7.41 24.37
CA LEU A 264 -5.63 -7.23 23.41
C LEU A 264 -5.95 -8.58 22.77
N ARG A 265 -7.23 -8.94 22.63
CA ARG A 265 -7.64 -10.11 21.84
C ARG A 265 -9.06 -9.95 21.30
N GLY A 266 -9.28 -10.38 20.06
CA GLY A 266 -10.62 -10.53 19.49
C GLY A 266 -10.62 -10.58 17.97
N LYS A 267 -11.76 -10.21 17.40
CA LYS A 267 -12.07 -10.18 15.98
C LYS A 267 -12.74 -8.87 15.62
N ILE A 268 -12.47 -8.42 14.41
CA ILE A 268 -13.01 -7.19 13.85
C ILE A 268 -13.54 -7.52 12.45
N ASP A 269 -14.82 -7.28 12.22
CA ASP A 269 -15.41 -7.24 10.90
C ASP A 269 -15.47 -5.77 10.46
N GLY A 270 -14.83 -5.45 9.35
CA GLY A 270 -14.73 -4.08 8.87
C GLY A 270 -14.47 -4.02 7.38
N SER A 271 -13.90 -2.90 6.94
CA SER A 271 -13.49 -2.72 5.56
C SER A 271 -12.20 -1.92 5.43
N VAL A 272 -11.46 -2.20 4.36
CA VAL A 272 -10.32 -1.39 3.91
C VAL A 272 -10.61 -0.95 2.49
N SER A 273 -10.66 0.35 2.25
CA SER A 273 -10.98 0.91 0.93
C SER A 273 -12.32 0.39 0.36
N GLY A 274 -13.30 0.11 1.23
CA GLY A 274 -14.60 -0.45 0.85
C GLY A 274 -14.64 -1.97 0.66
N VAL A 275 -13.51 -2.68 0.77
CA VAL A 275 -13.45 -4.14 0.62
C VAL A 275 -13.68 -4.83 1.98
N PRO A 276 -14.63 -5.78 2.10
CA PRO A 276 -14.86 -6.53 3.33
C PRO A 276 -13.58 -7.20 3.85
N THR A 277 -13.28 -6.95 5.12
CA THR A 277 -12.06 -7.40 5.78
C THR A 277 -12.37 -7.96 7.16
N LEU A 278 -11.90 -9.17 7.44
CA LEU A 278 -11.94 -9.80 8.75
C LEU A 278 -10.54 -9.80 9.37
N LEU A 279 -10.39 -9.18 10.54
CA LEU A 279 -9.17 -9.26 11.34
C LEU A 279 -9.39 -10.18 12.54
N ARG A 280 -8.43 -11.07 12.83
CA ARG A 280 -8.29 -11.73 14.13
C ARG A 280 -7.02 -11.23 14.78
N VAL A 281 -7.14 -10.65 15.96
CA VAL A 281 -6.05 -9.90 16.58
C VAL A 281 -5.69 -10.45 17.94
N VAL A 282 -4.39 -10.49 18.22
CA VAL A 282 -3.83 -10.71 19.56
C VAL A 282 -2.68 -9.74 19.74
N GLY A 283 -2.68 -9.01 20.85
CA GLY A 283 -1.68 -7.99 21.11
C GLY A 283 -1.25 -7.95 22.56
N LYS A 284 -0.02 -7.50 22.78
CA LYS A 284 0.47 -7.10 24.10
C LYS A 284 0.98 -5.68 24.01
N MET A 285 0.73 -4.89 25.03
CA MET A 285 1.12 -3.48 25.10
C MET A 285 1.67 -3.17 26.49
N THR A 286 2.65 -2.28 26.56
CA THR A 286 3.16 -1.74 27.83
C THR A 286 2.93 -0.24 27.85
N LEU A 287 2.14 0.21 28.82
CA LEU A 287 1.96 1.61 29.18
C LEU A 287 3.02 1.99 30.21
N ASP A 288 3.87 2.96 29.87
CA ASP A 288 4.69 3.65 30.87
C ASP A 288 3.78 4.61 31.63
N ARG A 289 3.61 4.38 32.93
CA ARG A 289 2.69 5.14 33.79
C ARG A 289 3.25 6.51 34.18
N GLY A 290 4.57 6.67 34.15
CA GLY A 290 5.22 7.96 34.41
C GLY A 290 5.14 8.88 33.20
N ALA A 291 5.40 8.35 32.01
CA ALA A 291 5.27 9.09 30.75
C ALA A 291 3.80 9.25 30.32
N GLY A 292 2.92 8.33 30.73
CA GLY A 292 1.53 8.26 30.28
C GLY A 292 1.45 7.91 28.80
N ALA A 293 2.25 6.97 28.31
CA ALA A 293 2.23 6.59 26.89
C ALA A 293 2.52 5.11 26.71
N VAL A 294 1.92 4.49 25.70
CA VAL A 294 2.29 3.14 25.28
C VAL A 294 3.66 3.20 24.63
N THR A 295 4.66 2.64 25.30
CA THR A 295 6.07 2.66 24.86
C THR A 295 6.48 1.40 24.11
N TRP A 296 5.71 0.32 24.24
CA TRP A 296 5.95 -0.94 23.55
C TRP A 296 4.64 -1.63 23.18
N ALA A 297 4.62 -2.24 22.00
CA ALA A 297 3.53 -3.11 21.57
C ALA A 297 4.05 -4.25 20.69
N ALA A 298 3.43 -5.42 20.80
CA ALA A 298 3.58 -6.50 19.84
C ALA A 298 2.21 -7.07 19.49
N ILE A 299 1.85 -7.00 18.22
CA ILE A 299 0.51 -7.31 17.69
C ILE A 299 0.65 -8.35 16.60
N ALA A 300 -0.11 -9.44 16.70
CA ALA A 300 -0.33 -10.37 15.61
C ALA A 300 -1.74 -10.15 15.04
N ILE A 301 -1.82 -10.03 13.72
CA ILE A 301 -3.05 -9.84 12.96
C ILE A 301 -3.12 -10.97 11.95
N HIS A 302 -4.19 -11.75 11.99
CA HIS A 302 -4.57 -12.59 10.87
C HIS A 302 -5.67 -11.87 10.09
N GLU A 303 -5.36 -11.48 8.87
CA GLU A 303 -6.26 -10.78 7.97
C GLU A 303 -6.77 -11.71 6.88
N THR A 304 -8.09 -11.75 6.72
CA THR A 304 -8.74 -12.32 5.54
C THR A 304 -9.51 -11.20 4.85
N ARG A 305 -9.11 -10.89 3.61
CA ARG A 305 -9.73 -9.88 2.76
C ARG A 305 -10.23 -10.54 1.49
N GLU A 306 -11.45 -10.22 1.11
CA GLU A 306 -12.02 -10.72 -0.16
C GLU A 306 -11.22 -10.19 -1.35
N ILE A 307 -11.25 -10.94 -2.46
CA ILE A 307 -10.63 -10.47 -3.70
C ILE A 307 -11.51 -9.37 -4.26
N GLY A 308 -10.92 -8.21 -4.45
CA GLY A 308 -11.49 -7.20 -5.32
C GLY A 308 -11.17 -7.48 -6.80
N ASN A 309 -12.00 -7.00 -7.71
CA ASN A 309 -11.70 -6.69 -9.12
C ASN A 309 -10.31 -6.01 -9.34
N ALA A 310 -9.72 -5.34 -8.34
CA ALA A 310 -8.40 -4.71 -8.48
C ALA A 310 -7.42 -4.82 -7.33
N GLU A 311 -7.91 -4.87 -6.10
CA GLU A 311 -7.05 -5.23 -4.98
C GLU A 311 -7.03 -6.75 -4.84
N PRO A 312 -5.85 -7.37 -4.70
CA PRO A 312 -5.80 -8.77 -4.37
C PRO A 312 -6.53 -9.04 -3.06
N GLY A 313 -7.18 -10.19 -2.98
CA GLY A 313 -7.60 -10.69 -1.68
C GLY A 313 -6.38 -11.08 -0.87
N PHE A 314 -6.51 -11.04 0.45
CA PHE A 314 -5.44 -11.44 1.35
C PHE A 314 -5.91 -12.58 2.24
N ASP A 315 -5.01 -13.52 2.46
CA ASP A 315 -5.07 -14.44 3.59
C ASP A 315 -3.68 -14.44 4.21
N VAL A 316 -3.45 -13.48 5.10
CA VAL A 316 -2.11 -13.14 5.60
C VAL A 316 -2.10 -13.02 7.11
N THR A 317 -0.95 -13.31 7.68
CA THR A 317 -0.63 -13.04 9.06
C THR A 317 0.49 -12.01 9.13
N ALA A 318 0.24 -10.90 9.81
CA ALA A 318 1.21 -9.87 10.11
C ALA A 318 1.58 -9.91 11.60
N THR A 319 2.86 -9.92 11.91
CA THR A 319 3.39 -9.70 13.26
C THR A 319 4.09 -8.36 13.30
N ILE A 320 3.58 -7.44 14.10
CA ILE A 320 4.10 -6.09 14.25
C ILE A 320 4.72 -5.96 15.64
N ARG A 321 5.95 -5.46 15.71
CA ARG A 321 6.59 -5.00 16.95
C ARG A 321 6.81 -3.52 16.83
N MET A 322 6.38 -2.76 17.84
CA MET A 322 6.52 -1.31 17.88
C MET A 322 7.15 -0.88 19.20
N VAL A 323 8.11 0.03 19.11
CA VAL A 323 8.67 0.76 20.24
C VAL A 323 8.40 2.24 20.01
N ARG A 324 7.84 2.91 21.02
CA ARG A 324 7.62 4.36 21.04
C ARG A 324 8.38 4.97 22.20
N LYS A 325 9.15 6.01 21.92
CA LYS A 325 9.87 6.79 22.92
C LYS A 325 9.34 8.23 22.89
N PRO A 326 8.65 8.69 23.96
CA PRO A 326 8.32 10.10 24.12
C PRO A 326 9.56 10.99 24.01
N LEU A 327 9.46 12.10 23.29
CA LEU A 327 10.52 13.09 23.13
C LEU A 327 10.05 14.44 23.65
N SER A 328 10.97 15.22 24.22
CA SER A 328 10.71 16.61 24.62
C SER A 328 10.96 17.61 23.49
N ASN A 329 11.85 17.26 22.55
CA ASN A 329 12.24 18.11 21.43
C ASN A 329 12.49 17.26 20.17
N PRO A 330 12.20 17.78 18.97
CA PRO A 330 12.58 17.15 17.71
C PRO A 330 14.09 16.91 17.65
N GLN A 331 14.53 15.76 17.14
CA GLN A 331 15.96 15.48 16.91
C GLN A 331 16.34 15.64 15.43
N SER A 332 15.44 15.24 14.53
CA SER A 332 15.61 15.34 13.08
C SER A 332 14.45 16.06 12.39
N LEU A 333 13.25 16.05 12.97
CA LEU A 333 12.15 16.87 12.50
C LEU A 333 12.51 18.36 12.63
N SER A 334 11.95 19.19 11.74
CA SER A 334 12.03 20.65 11.87
C SER A 334 11.49 21.09 13.24
N SER A 335 12.17 22.06 13.88
CA SER A 335 11.71 22.64 15.15
C SER A 335 10.33 23.30 15.01
N LYS A 336 10.00 23.81 13.82
CA LYS A 336 8.67 24.32 13.50
C LYS A 336 7.81 23.21 12.90
N PRO A 337 6.58 22.98 13.41
CA PRO A 337 5.60 22.10 12.80
C PRO A 337 5.31 22.44 11.34
N ALA A 338 5.11 21.40 10.54
CA ALA A 338 4.57 21.56 9.20
C ALA A 338 3.22 22.29 9.26
N LYS A 339 3.01 23.24 8.34
CA LYS A 339 1.74 23.95 8.21
C LYS A 339 0.85 23.20 7.24
N ILE A 340 -0.30 22.75 7.71
CA ILE A 340 -1.32 22.10 6.90
C ILE A 340 -2.66 22.82 7.08
N ALA A 341 -3.47 22.84 6.02
CA ALA A 341 -4.86 23.27 6.08
C ALA A 341 -5.71 22.06 6.55
N PHE A 342 -6.26 22.16 7.77
CA PHE A 342 -7.04 21.09 8.39
C PHE A 342 -8.51 21.10 7.93
N ASP A 343 -9.00 22.26 7.49
CA ASP A 343 -10.33 22.51 6.97
C ASP A 343 -10.46 22.20 5.47
N GLU A 344 -9.34 21.95 4.80
CA GLU A 344 -9.28 21.54 3.40
C GLU A 344 -8.87 20.05 3.29
N PRO A 345 -9.32 19.35 2.23
CA PRO A 345 -8.82 18.02 1.93
C PRO A 345 -7.29 18.06 1.69
N PRO A 346 -6.60 16.91 1.76
CA PRO A 346 -5.19 16.85 1.39
C PRO A 346 -4.96 17.46 -0.01
N PRO A 347 -3.86 18.21 -0.23
CA PRO A 347 -3.60 18.87 -1.50
C PRO A 347 -3.59 17.86 -2.65
N GLN A 348 -4.53 17.98 -3.59
CA GLN A 348 -4.77 16.98 -4.63
C GLN A 348 -3.56 16.79 -5.55
N ASP A 349 -2.81 17.85 -5.81
CA ASP A 349 -1.55 17.79 -6.54
C ASP A 349 -0.55 16.85 -5.83
N ARG A 350 -0.44 16.93 -4.50
CA ARG A 350 0.44 16.06 -3.69
C ARG A 350 -0.07 14.64 -3.51
N LEU A 351 -1.29 14.37 -3.95
CA LEU A 351 -1.80 13.01 -4.07
C LEU A 351 -1.40 12.36 -5.39
N LEU A 352 -0.68 13.02 -6.30
CA LEU A 352 -0.10 12.32 -7.44
C LEU A 352 1.08 11.44 -7.02
N VAL A 353 1.35 10.41 -7.82
CA VAL A 353 2.55 9.57 -7.71
C VAL A 353 3.48 9.77 -8.89
N ALA A 354 4.78 9.67 -8.63
CA ALA A 354 5.79 9.62 -9.68
C ALA A 354 5.74 8.25 -10.37
N MET A 355 5.64 8.26 -11.70
CA MET A 355 5.71 7.10 -12.57
C MET A 355 6.86 7.23 -13.55
N SER A 356 7.55 6.13 -13.78
CA SER A 356 8.55 6.02 -14.85
C SER A 356 8.46 4.65 -15.51
N SER A 357 8.50 4.61 -16.84
CA SER A 357 8.78 3.39 -17.61
C SER A 357 10.06 3.59 -18.39
N LYS A 358 11.10 2.82 -18.03
CA LYS A 358 12.36 2.80 -18.78
C LYS A 358 12.19 2.13 -20.15
N HIS A 359 11.25 1.20 -20.26
CA HIS A 359 11.02 0.46 -21.49
C HIS A 359 10.31 1.27 -22.57
N VAL A 360 9.43 2.19 -22.16
CA VAL A 360 8.76 3.14 -23.07
C VAL A 360 9.55 4.45 -23.18
N GLY A 361 10.41 4.77 -22.20
CA GLY A 361 11.20 5.99 -22.18
C GLY A 361 10.40 7.21 -21.74
N VAL A 362 9.54 7.03 -20.73
CA VAL A 362 8.66 8.08 -20.19
C VAL A 362 8.78 8.21 -18.68
N GLN A 363 8.57 9.42 -18.19
CA GLN A 363 8.30 9.70 -16.79
C GLN A 363 7.21 10.75 -16.67
N GLY A 364 6.50 10.78 -15.54
CA GLY A 364 5.46 11.77 -15.29
C GLY A 364 4.81 11.56 -13.93
N LEU A 365 3.75 12.30 -13.69
CA LEU A 365 2.91 12.19 -12.49
C LEU A 365 1.58 11.56 -12.88
N MET A 366 0.99 10.77 -12.00
CA MET A 366 -0.34 10.20 -12.21
C MET A 366 -1.16 10.13 -10.93
N ASP A 367 -2.47 10.13 -11.10
CA ASP A 367 -3.42 9.80 -10.04
C ASP A 367 -3.06 8.46 -9.39
N ARG A 368 -3.18 8.37 -8.05
CA ARG A 368 -2.87 7.13 -7.31
C ARG A 368 -3.77 5.98 -7.71
N ARG A 369 -4.89 6.17 -8.39
CA ARG A 369 -5.78 5.10 -8.85
C ARG A 369 -5.19 4.30 -10.01
N TRP A 370 -4.19 4.83 -10.71
CA TRP A 370 -3.46 4.08 -11.72
C TRP A 370 -2.55 3.02 -11.08
N ARG A 371 -2.44 1.86 -11.73
CA ARG A 371 -1.55 0.77 -11.36
C ARG A 371 -0.81 0.30 -12.61
N VAL A 372 0.50 0.11 -12.51
CA VAL A 372 1.27 -0.52 -13.58
C VAL A 372 1.01 -2.02 -13.56
N MET A 373 0.43 -2.53 -14.64
CA MET A 373 0.12 -3.95 -14.81
C MET A 373 1.25 -4.69 -15.51
N LYS A 374 1.90 -4.01 -16.46
CA LYS A 374 2.98 -4.52 -17.29
C LYS A 374 3.89 -3.36 -17.68
N ASP A 375 5.19 -3.55 -17.54
CA ASP A 375 6.21 -2.65 -18.08
C ASP A 375 7.27 -3.52 -18.77
N LEU A 376 7.18 -3.64 -20.10
CA LEU A 376 8.06 -4.47 -20.93
C LEU A 376 8.61 -3.66 -22.11
N PRO A 377 9.73 -4.08 -22.73
CA PRO A 377 10.22 -3.46 -23.97
C PRO A 377 9.10 -3.27 -25.00
N GLY A 378 8.88 -2.02 -25.42
CA GLY A 378 7.88 -1.65 -26.44
C GLY A 378 6.47 -1.38 -25.92
N GLU A 379 6.14 -1.67 -24.66
CA GLU A 379 4.81 -1.40 -24.11
C GLU A 379 4.76 -1.34 -22.58
N ALA A 380 4.09 -0.30 -22.06
CA ALA A 380 3.61 -0.25 -20.69
C ALA A 380 2.07 -0.26 -20.67
N ILE A 381 1.48 -1.10 -19.82
CA ILE A 381 0.04 -1.19 -19.59
C ILE A 381 -0.25 -0.80 -18.16
N LEU A 382 -1.17 0.15 -18.00
CA LEU A 382 -1.64 0.63 -16.71
C LEU A 382 -3.16 0.55 -16.65
N ARG A 383 -3.71 0.34 -15.45
CA ARG A 383 -5.16 0.35 -15.21
C ARG A 383 -5.50 1.31 -14.10
N MET A 384 -6.53 2.13 -14.32
CA MET A 384 -7.12 2.99 -13.30
C MET A 384 -8.25 2.20 -12.64
N ILE A 385 -8.18 2.08 -11.32
CA ILE A 385 -9.20 1.38 -10.55
C ILE A 385 -9.63 2.21 -9.34
N GLU A 386 -10.94 2.27 -9.12
CA GLU A 386 -11.56 2.89 -7.95
C GLU A 386 -12.68 2.00 -7.40
N ASN A 387 -12.76 1.82 -6.08
CA ASN A 387 -13.82 1.03 -5.40
C ASN A 387 -14.09 -0.31 -6.09
N ASP A 388 -13.02 -0.99 -6.45
CA ASP A 388 -13.10 -2.26 -7.11
C ASP A 388 -13.79 -2.22 -8.48
N ARG A 389 -13.70 -1.12 -9.22
CA ARG A 389 -14.23 -1.01 -10.58
C ARG A 389 -13.09 -0.58 -11.50
N SER A 390 -12.89 -1.33 -12.58
CA SER A 390 -12.01 -0.92 -13.67
C SER A 390 -12.61 0.34 -14.32
N ILE A 391 -11.86 1.43 -14.31
CA ILE A 391 -12.32 2.73 -14.86
C ILE A 391 -11.78 2.92 -16.27
N ALA A 392 -10.48 2.69 -16.44
CA ALA A 392 -9.81 2.86 -17.71
C ALA A 392 -8.53 2.02 -17.78
N GLN A 393 -8.17 1.61 -18.99
CA GLN A 393 -6.84 1.07 -19.28
C GLN A 393 -6.04 2.07 -20.12
N LEU A 394 -4.79 2.30 -19.75
CA LEU A 394 -3.82 3.09 -20.50
C LEU A 394 -2.74 2.17 -21.06
N ASN A 395 -2.59 2.17 -22.38
CA ASN A 395 -1.46 1.54 -23.06
C ASN A 395 -0.52 2.64 -23.57
N MET A 396 0.76 2.57 -23.22
CA MET A 396 1.80 3.46 -23.73
C MET A 396 2.81 2.69 -24.55
N ARG A 397 3.19 3.21 -25.72
CA ARG A 397 4.19 2.61 -26.60
C ARG A 397 5.11 3.65 -27.21
N PRO A 398 6.42 3.40 -27.28
CA PRO A 398 7.32 4.22 -28.07
C PRO A 398 7.01 4.03 -29.55
N LEU A 399 7.14 5.10 -30.33
CA LEU A 399 7.02 5.08 -31.79
C LEU A 399 8.38 5.33 -32.44
N ALA A 400 8.52 4.86 -33.67
CA ALA A 400 9.70 5.16 -34.47
C ALA A 400 9.89 6.67 -34.67
N ARG A 401 11.15 7.13 -34.64
CA ARG A 401 11.52 8.51 -34.89
C ARG A 401 11.13 8.91 -36.32
N LEU A 402 10.60 10.11 -36.50
CA LEU A 402 10.38 10.67 -37.84
C LEU A 402 11.70 11.22 -38.42
N PRO A 403 11.80 11.39 -39.75
CA PRO A 403 12.88 12.15 -40.35
C PRO A 403 13.02 13.54 -39.73
N ALA A 404 14.24 14.09 -39.76
CA ALA A 404 14.47 15.43 -39.21
C ALA A 404 13.63 16.47 -39.97
N GLY A 405 12.93 17.33 -39.23
CA GLY A 405 12.00 18.32 -39.80
C GLY A 405 10.62 17.78 -40.15
N GLU A 406 10.39 16.47 -40.05
CA GLU A 406 9.06 15.89 -40.21
C GLU A 406 8.33 15.74 -38.89
N GLN A 407 7.03 16.01 -38.94
CA GLN A 407 6.14 16.01 -37.80
C GLN A 407 4.79 15.42 -38.22
N LEU A 408 4.16 14.65 -37.32
CA LEU A 408 2.81 14.15 -37.55
C LEU A 408 1.82 15.32 -37.45
N THR A 409 0.91 15.48 -38.41
CA THR A 409 -0.16 16.49 -38.31
C THR A 409 -1.38 15.91 -37.60
N LEU A 410 -2.26 16.77 -37.09
CA LEU A 410 -3.49 16.32 -36.44
C LEU A 410 -4.36 15.50 -37.40
N GLU A 411 -4.51 15.94 -38.65
CA GLU A 411 -5.34 15.26 -39.66
C GLU A 411 -4.76 13.89 -40.04
N ALA A 412 -3.43 13.78 -40.13
CA ALA A 412 -2.76 12.51 -40.36
C ALA A 412 -2.97 11.57 -39.17
N PHE A 413 -2.89 12.10 -37.94
CA PHE A 413 -3.15 11.32 -36.73
C PHE A 413 -4.60 10.85 -36.63
N GLU A 414 -5.59 11.72 -36.90
CA GLU A 414 -7.00 11.33 -36.99
C GLU A 414 -7.24 10.21 -38.01
N SER A 415 -6.62 10.32 -39.20
CA SER A 415 -6.71 9.29 -40.23
C SER A 415 -6.12 7.96 -39.76
N ASP A 416 -5.00 8.00 -39.04
CA ASP A 416 -4.38 6.80 -38.48
C ASP A 416 -5.24 6.19 -37.37
N VAL A 417 -5.87 7.00 -36.52
CA VAL A 417 -6.84 6.57 -35.50
C VAL A 417 -8.05 5.89 -36.15
N GLN A 418 -8.63 6.49 -37.17
CA GLN A 418 -9.79 5.93 -37.89
C GLN A 418 -9.46 4.59 -38.53
N LYS A 419 -8.30 4.48 -39.21
CA LYS A 419 -7.83 3.21 -39.80
C LYS A 419 -7.58 2.14 -38.73
N THR A 420 -7.04 2.55 -37.59
CA THR A 420 -6.72 1.66 -36.47
C THR A 420 -7.96 1.05 -35.84
N LEU A 421 -9.00 1.87 -35.61
CA LEU A 421 -10.24 1.41 -34.99
C LEU A 421 -11.13 0.65 -35.99
N GLY A 422 -11.03 0.94 -37.29
CA GLY A 422 -11.76 0.23 -38.33
C GLY A 422 -13.26 0.23 -38.06
N ASP A 423 -13.88 -0.95 -38.05
CA ASP A 423 -15.31 -1.12 -37.83
C ASP A 423 -15.79 -0.71 -36.42
N ARG A 424 -14.86 -0.52 -35.47
CA ARG A 424 -15.16 -0.08 -34.10
C ARG A 424 -15.27 1.43 -33.97
N PHE A 425 -14.82 2.17 -34.98
CA PHE A 425 -14.93 3.62 -35.04
C PHE A 425 -16.41 4.03 -35.20
N GLY A 426 -16.92 4.84 -34.28
CA GLY A 426 -18.25 5.41 -34.38
C GLY A 426 -18.20 6.89 -34.79
N GLU A 427 -17.83 7.74 -33.84
CA GLU A 427 -17.80 9.19 -34.01
C GLU A 427 -16.50 9.80 -33.47
N LEU A 428 -15.99 10.80 -34.18
CA LEU A 428 -14.93 11.67 -33.67
C LEU A 428 -15.57 12.69 -32.72
N ILE A 429 -15.22 12.61 -31.43
CA ILE A 429 -15.77 13.48 -30.39
C ILE A 429 -14.96 14.77 -30.30
N GLU A 430 -13.64 14.65 -30.34
CA GLU A 430 -12.73 15.78 -30.14
C GLU A 430 -11.40 15.52 -30.84
N SER A 431 -10.80 16.57 -31.39
CA SER A 431 -9.41 16.56 -31.81
C SER A 431 -8.73 17.88 -31.46
N GLN A 432 -7.48 17.78 -31.02
CA GLN A 432 -6.72 18.91 -30.51
C GLN A 432 -5.23 18.73 -30.79
N GLU A 433 -4.57 19.82 -31.17
CA GLU A 433 -3.12 19.95 -31.16
C GLU A 433 -2.71 20.99 -30.12
N GLY A 434 -1.59 20.75 -29.43
CA GLY A 434 -1.05 21.67 -28.45
C GLY A 434 0.35 21.31 -27.99
N VAL A 435 0.80 22.03 -26.96
CA VAL A 435 2.06 21.78 -26.26
C VAL A 435 1.73 21.55 -24.79
N THR A 436 2.29 20.50 -24.20
CA THR A 436 2.11 20.21 -22.77
C THR A 436 2.90 21.20 -21.92
N ASP A 437 2.59 21.29 -20.62
CA ASP A 437 3.37 22.11 -19.69
C ASP A 437 4.84 21.65 -19.60
N GLY A 438 5.09 20.35 -19.86
CA GLY A 438 6.42 19.76 -20.01
C GLY A 438 7.13 20.05 -21.34
N GLY A 439 6.52 20.83 -22.24
CA GLY A 439 7.11 21.24 -23.52
C GLY A 439 7.02 20.19 -24.64
N LEU A 440 6.23 19.13 -24.47
CA LEU A 440 6.03 18.13 -25.53
C LEU A 440 4.96 18.61 -26.50
N ARG A 441 5.19 18.42 -27.80
CA ARG A 441 4.12 18.54 -28.79
C ARG A 441 3.16 17.38 -28.61
N MET A 442 1.87 17.71 -28.52
CA MET A 442 0.78 16.77 -28.25
C MET A 442 -0.29 16.87 -29.34
N LEU A 443 -0.67 15.72 -29.89
CA LEU A 443 -1.91 15.56 -30.66
C LEU A 443 -2.84 14.67 -29.84
N ARG A 444 -4.09 15.09 -29.68
CA ARG A 444 -5.12 14.39 -28.91
C ARG A 444 -6.33 14.15 -29.80
N VAL A 445 -6.82 12.92 -29.80
CA VAL A 445 -8.02 12.50 -30.56
C VAL A 445 -8.90 11.67 -29.62
N VAL A 446 -10.16 12.04 -29.49
CA VAL A 446 -11.18 11.31 -28.72
C VAL A 446 -12.20 10.74 -29.67
N VAL A 447 -12.42 9.43 -29.57
CA VAL A 447 -13.36 8.70 -30.43
C VAL A 447 -14.35 7.93 -29.57
N GLY A 448 -15.63 8.10 -29.88
CA GLY A 448 -16.69 7.22 -29.42
C GLY A 448 -16.91 6.09 -30.42
N GLY A 449 -17.20 4.89 -29.94
CA GLY A 449 -17.56 3.78 -30.80
C GLY A 449 -18.10 2.62 -30.00
N GLN A 450 -18.06 1.43 -30.59
CA GLN A 450 -18.60 0.23 -29.97
C GLN A 450 -17.75 -0.99 -30.26
N VAL A 451 -17.72 -1.93 -29.31
CA VAL A 451 -17.22 -3.29 -29.54
C VAL A 451 -18.27 -4.26 -29.02
N GLU A 452 -18.69 -5.19 -29.89
CA GLU A 452 -19.81 -6.12 -29.69
C GLU A 452 -21.07 -5.49 -29.05
N GLY A 453 -21.40 -4.26 -29.47
CA GLY A 453 -22.58 -3.52 -28.99
C GLY A 453 -22.40 -2.77 -27.67
N VAL A 454 -21.22 -2.86 -27.04
CA VAL A 454 -20.86 -2.10 -25.85
C VAL A 454 -20.29 -0.74 -26.26
N PRO A 455 -20.82 0.40 -25.75
CA PRO A 455 -20.22 1.72 -25.97
C PRO A 455 -18.84 1.84 -25.32
N ILE A 456 -17.85 2.18 -26.14
CA ILE A 456 -16.45 2.40 -25.73
C ILE A 456 -16.04 3.81 -26.15
N GLN A 457 -15.22 4.45 -25.30
CA GLN A 457 -14.52 5.68 -25.66
C GLN A 457 -13.02 5.45 -25.62
N TRP A 458 -12.33 5.91 -26.67
CA TRP A 458 -10.88 5.95 -26.76
C TRP A 458 -10.39 7.39 -26.68
N ILE A 459 -9.33 7.61 -25.89
CA ILE A 459 -8.55 8.84 -25.92
C ILE A 459 -7.16 8.45 -26.40
N MET A 460 -6.73 9.00 -27.53
CA MET A 460 -5.44 8.69 -28.14
C MET A 460 -4.62 9.96 -28.15
N MET A 461 -3.46 9.92 -27.48
CA MET A 461 -2.52 11.03 -27.44
C MET A 461 -1.19 10.63 -28.04
N HIS A 462 -0.73 11.40 -29.02
CA HIS A 462 0.62 11.33 -29.57
C HIS A 462 1.47 12.43 -28.93
N PHE A 463 2.59 12.04 -28.33
CA PHE A 463 3.57 12.96 -27.76
C PHE A 463 4.87 12.93 -28.56
N SER A 464 5.51 14.09 -28.73
CA SER A 464 6.83 14.20 -29.35
C SER A 464 7.68 15.34 -28.82
N ASP A 465 9.00 15.16 -28.87
CA ASP A 465 10.00 16.19 -28.52
C ASP A 465 10.89 16.56 -29.73
N ASP A 466 11.72 17.60 -29.55
CA ASP A 466 12.68 18.05 -30.56
C ASP A 466 13.79 17.04 -30.85
N ASN A 467 14.01 16.09 -29.92
CA ASN A 467 14.93 14.96 -30.11
C ASN A 467 14.30 13.81 -30.92
N ARG A 468 13.07 14.01 -31.42
CA ARG A 468 12.29 13.08 -32.24
C ARG A 468 11.85 11.83 -31.50
N HIS A 469 11.92 11.81 -30.18
CA HIS A 469 11.24 10.79 -29.39
C HIS A 469 9.74 10.95 -29.55
N ARG A 470 9.05 9.82 -29.63
CA ARG A 470 7.62 9.77 -29.90
C ARG A 470 6.99 8.67 -29.07
N VAL A 471 5.86 8.96 -28.45
CA VAL A 471 5.08 8.00 -27.67
C VAL A 471 3.62 8.11 -28.06
N LEU A 472 2.95 6.97 -28.20
CA LEU A 472 1.49 6.88 -28.29
C LEU A 472 0.95 6.40 -26.95
N ALA A 473 0.03 7.16 -26.38
CA ALA A 473 -0.77 6.78 -25.23
C ALA A 473 -2.22 6.56 -25.67
N THR A 474 -2.81 5.44 -25.28
CA THR A 474 -4.20 5.09 -25.62
C THR A 474 -4.95 4.71 -24.35
N TRP A 475 -5.92 5.53 -23.97
CA TRP A 475 -6.89 5.21 -22.94
C TRP A 475 -8.10 4.52 -23.57
N THR A 476 -8.58 3.46 -22.94
CA THR A 476 -9.80 2.74 -23.31
C THR A 476 -10.69 2.62 -22.08
N MET A 477 -11.98 2.94 -22.22
CA MET A 477 -12.97 2.84 -21.15
C MET A 477 -14.37 2.62 -21.72
N ASP A 478 -15.27 2.02 -20.94
CA ASP A 478 -16.69 2.00 -21.27
C ASP A 478 -17.31 3.39 -21.15
N GLY A 479 -18.39 3.64 -21.87
CA GLY A 479 -19.04 4.94 -21.90
C GLY A 479 -19.52 5.46 -20.54
N GLN A 480 -19.82 4.59 -19.57
CA GLN A 480 -20.25 4.99 -18.22
C GLN A 480 -19.08 5.35 -17.30
N SER A 481 -17.87 4.95 -17.65
CA SER A 481 -16.65 5.23 -16.88
C SER A 481 -15.93 6.51 -17.32
N VAL A 482 -16.33 7.12 -18.45
CA VAL A 482 -15.75 8.38 -18.94
C VAL A 482 -15.74 9.49 -17.88
N PRO A 483 -16.83 9.75 -17.11
CA PRO A 483 -16.79 10.78 -16.06
C PRO A 483 -15.84 10.43 -14.91
N GLN A 484 -15.61 9.15 -14.64
CA GLN A 484 -14.76 8.66 -13.53
C GLN A 484 -13.27 8.81 -13.83
N LEU A 485 -12.88 8.92 -15.11
CA LEU A 485 -11.51 9.28 -15.51
C LEU A 485 -11.10 10.65 -14.94
N ALA A 486 -12.08 11.57 -14.75
CA ALA A 486 -11.92 12.84 -14.04
C ALA A 486 -10.72 13.69 -14.52
N GLY A 487 -10.43 13.70 -15.83
CA GLY A 487 -9.33 14.46 -16.42
C GLY A 487 -7.93 13.91 -16.12
N SER A 488 -7.83 12.66 -15.67
CA SER A 488 -6.55 12.02 -15.37
C SER A 488 -5.66 11.84 -16.61
N ASP A 489 -6.25 11.73 -17.81
CA ASP A 489 -5.53 11.76 -19.09
C ASP A 489 -4.79 13.09 -19.29
N THR A 490 -5.47 14.21 -19.11
CA THR A 490 -4.88 15.55 -19.20
C THR A 490 -3.86 15.79 -18.10
N GLN A 491 -4.12 15.32 -16.87
CA GLN A 491 -3.17 15.41 -15.76
C GLN A 491 -1.85 14.68 -16.06
N LEU A 492 -1.91 13.47 -16.62
CA LEU A 492 -0.70 12.75 -17.04
C LEU A 492 0.00 13.53 -18.16
N ALA A 493 -0.74 13.95 -19.18
CA ALA A 493 -0.20 14.68 -20.33
C ALA A 493 0.57 15.94 -19.92
N ALA A 494 0.06 16.70 -18.94
CA ALA A 494 0.69 17.93 -18.44
C ALA A 494 2.08 17.68 -17.83
N SER A 495 2.27 16.55 -17.17
CA SER A 495 3.52 16.22 -16.45
C SER A 495 4.46 15.26 -17.19
N LEU A 496 4.03 14.71 -18.33
CA LEU A 496 4.78 13.71 -19.07
C LEU A 496 6.07 14.29 -19.66
N GLN A 497 7.15 13.54 -19.53
CA GLN A 497 8.46 13.82 -20.11
C GLN A 497 9.00 12.59 -20.81
N LEU A 498 9.69 12.79 -21.94
CA LEU A 498 10.38 11.75 -22.68
C LEU A 498 11.84 11.67 -22.22
N THR A 499 12.31 10.49 -21.79
CA THR A 499 13.62 10.33 -21.13
C THR A 499 14.72 9.78 -22.05
N GLY A 500 14.42 9.51 -23.32
CA GLY A 500 15.43 9.24 -24.37
C GLY A 500 16.17 7.90 -24.32
N ASP A 501 16.03 7.11 -23.25
CA ASP A 501 16.79 5.86 -23.05
C ASP A 501 16.05 4.60 -23.55
N SER A 502 15.64 4.59 -24.82
CA SER A 502 15.46 3.33 -25.55
C SER A 502 16.76 3.07 -26.32
N LYS A 503 17.65 2.22 -25.77
CA LYS A 503 18.82 1.75 -26.52
C LYS A 503 18.35 1.10 -27.82
N ASP A 504 18.87 1.63 -28.93
CA ASP A 504 18.87 1.09 -30.29
C ASP A 504 18.09 -0.21 -30.49
N THR A 505 16.91 -0.10 -31.08
CA THR A 505 16.33 -1.17 -31.88
C THR A 505 16.43 -0.77 -33.35
N GLY A 506 17.54 -1.21 -33.96
CA GLY A 506 17.62 -1.45 -35.41
C GLY A 506 18.08 -0.29 -36.27
N GLU A 507 19.39 -0.15 -36.43
CA GLU A 507 20.00 0.41 -37.63
C GLU A 507 19.53 -0.40 -38.85
N SER A 508 18.75 0.22 -39.73
CA SER A 508 18.43 -0.28 -41.07
C SER A 508 18.55 0.88 -42.04
N ASP A 509 19.77 1.13 -42.49
CA ASP A 509 20.04 1.87 -43.71
C ASP A 509 19.47 1.10 -44.92
N SER A 510 18.40 1.62 -45.51
CA SER A 510 18.09 1.44 -46.94
C SER A 510 17.11 2.53 -47.41
N PRO A 511 17.39 3.23 -48.52
CA PRO A 511 16.57 4.35 -48.96
C PRO A 511 15.34 3.86 -49.72
N GLY A 512 14.17 4.36 -49.29
CA GLY A 512 12.99 4.54 -50.12
C GLY A 512 12.00 3.37 -50.20
N VAL A 513 11.04 3.29 -49.26
CA VAL A 513 9.65 2.84 -49.54
C VAL A 513 8.67 3.52 -48.56
N LYS A 514 7.74 4.27 -49.13
CA LYS A 514 6.41 4.75 -48.66
C LYS A 514 6.06 4.67 -47.15
N ASN A 515 5.82 5.88 -46.61
CA ASN A 515 5.08 6.19 -45.38
C ASN A 515 3.79 5.37 -45.16
N SER A 516 3.44 5.17 -43.88
CA SER A 516 2.18 4.67 -43.29
C SER A 516 2.05 3.21 -42.78
N LYS A 517 3.14 2.47 -42.57
CA LYS A 517 3.06 1.17 -41.85
C LYS A 517 4.01 1.15 -40.66
N ASN A 518 3.53 1.56 -39.48
CA ASN A 518 4.03 1.12 -38.16
C ASN A 518 3.15 1.71 -37.04
N LEU A 519 1.83 1.48 -37.15
CA LEU A 519 0.88 1.55 -36.03
C LEU A 519 0.22 0.17 -35.94
N GLU A 520 0.98 -0.87 -35.61
CA GLU A 520 0.36 -2.11 -35.15
C GLU A 520 -0.11 -1.89 -33.71
N LEU A 521 -1.39 -1.55 -33.57
CA LEU A 521 -2.07 -1.45 -32.28
C LEU A 521 -2.59 -2.81 -31.81
N SER A 522 -1.95 -3.42 -30.81
CA SER A 522 -2.58 -4.49 -30.03
C SER A 522 -3.74 -4.01 -29.12
N ALA A 523 -4.10 -2.71 -29.15
CA ALA A 523 -5.31 -2.21 -28.49
C ALA A 523 -6.58 -2.93 -28.97
N ALA A 524 -6.54 -3.50 -30.19
CA ALA A 524 -7.66 -4.25 -30.73
C ALA A 524 -7.86 -5.65 -30.13
N GLN A 525 -6.80 -6.26 -29.55
CA GLN A 525 -6.87 -7.57 -28.89
C GLN A 525 -7.27 -7.49 -27.41
N THR A 526 -7.23 -6.30 -26.81
CA THR A 526 -7.59 -6.08 -25.40
C THR A 526 -9.04 -5.63 -25.21
N VAL A 527 -9.88 -5.65 -26.25
CA VAL A 527 -11.27 -5.15 -26.15
C VAL A 527 -12.27 -6.22 -25.72
N ASP A 528 -11.99 -7.51 -25.96
CA ASP A 528 -12.72 -8.67 -25.41
C ASP A 528 -12.90 -8.56 -23.87
N GLU A 529 -11.98 -7.83 -23.23
CA GLU A 529 -11.85 -7.65 -21.80
C GLU A 529 -12.80 -6.56 -21.23
N VAL A 530 -12.91 -5.39 -21.87
CA VAL A 530 -13.84 -4.29 -21.47
C VAL A 530 -15.29 -4.63 -21.81
N GLU A 531 -15.48 -5.40 -22.87
CA GLU A 531 -16.77 -5.86 -23.36
C GLU A 531 -17.44 -6.87 -22.41
N SER A 532 -16.64 -7.77 -21.81
CA SER A 532 -17.13 -8.76 -20.84
C SER A 532 -17.80 -8.11 -19.62
N GLU A 533 -17.33 -6.93 -19.18
CA GLU A 533 -17.86 -6.23 -18.01
C GLU A 533 -19.17 -5.49 -18.31
N ALA A 534 -19.28 -4.86 -19.48
CA ALA A 534 -20.49 -4.16 -19.88
C ALA A 534 -21.65 -5.11 -20.25
N ALA A 535 -21.33 -6.28 -20.83
CA ALA A 535 -22.32 -7.33 -21.07
C ALA A 535 -22.91 -7.89 -19.76
N ILE A 536 -22.10 -8.01 -18.70
CA ILE A 536 -22.57 -8.42 -17.37
C ILE A 536 -23.42 -7.32 -16.71
N ALA A 537 -23.04 -6.05 -16.85
CA ALA A 537 -23.81 -4.92 -16.32
C ALA A 537 -25.19 -4.77 -16.99
N ALA A 538 -25.32 -5.05 -18.29
CA ALA A 538 -26.60 -5.04 -18.99
C ALA A 538 -27.55 -6.19 -18.56
N SER A 539 -26.99 -7.31 -18.08
CA SER A 539 -27.77 -8.47 -17.61
C SER A 539 -28.36 -8.32 -16.19
N LEU A 540 -28.00 -7.24 -15.48
CA LEU A 540 -28.41 -7.01 -14.08
C LEU A 540 -29.41 -5.84 -13.92
N SER A 541 -30.13 -5.47 -14.99
CA SER A 541 -31.31 -4.60 -14.85
C SER A 541 -32.46 -5.34 -14.16
N PRO A 542 -33.06 -4.80 -13.08
CA PRO A 542 -34.09 -5.47 -12.31
C PRO A 542 -35.45 -5.36 -13.01
N SER A 543 -35.68 -6.20 -14.00
CA SER A 543 -37.01 -6.47 -14.54
C SER A 543 -37.01 -7.81 -15.24
N ASP A 544 -37.21 -8.88 -14.45
CA ASP A 544 -38.22 -9.92 -14.71
C ASP A 544 -37.96 -11.15 -13.82
N VAL A 545 -38.35 -11.04 -12.55
CA VAL A 545 -38.68 -12.23 -11.73
C VAL A 545 -40.18 -12.46 -11.89
N LYS A 546 -40.58 -13.29 -12.85
CA LYS A 546 -41.85 -14.03 -12.80
C LYS A 546 -41.73 -15.36 -13.54
N THR A 547 -42.02 -16.44 -12.79
CA THR A 547 -42.35 -17.81 -13.22
C THR A 547 -41.22 -18.55 -13.97
N ARG A 548 -40.64 -19.62 -13.42
CA ARG A 548 -41.26 -20.86 -12.95
C ARG A 548 -40.29 -21.67 -12.10
#